data_AF-A0A418RFI2-F1
#
_entry.id   AF-A0A418RFI2-F1
#
_cell.length_a   1.000
_cell.length_b   1.000
_cell.length_c   1.000
_cell.angle_alpha   90.00
_cell.angle_beta   90.00
_cell.angle_gamma   90.00
#
_symmetry.space_group_name_H-M   'P 1'
#
loop_
_entity.id
_entity.type
_entity.pdbx_description
1 polymer ?
#
loop_
_entity_poly.entity_id
_entity_poly.type
_entity_poly.pdbx_seq_one_letter_code
_entity_poly.pdbx_strand_id
1 'polypeptide(L)'
;MSWEHFEIRDQGICTVLVTDTNERTQCHYELGIITTGKSRMFWGYQIIINYKDVTIAGRSKGYSETYSQALKDCNTQMAEQGLTLLVAGNLPTYSESAMSGPAGHGYIKGYQTGVRIMSPDDVFITT
;
A
#
# COMPACT_ATOMS: atom_id res chain seq x y z
N MET A 1 -13.54 20.76 9.91
CA MET A 1 -14.09 19.40 9.68
C MET A 1 -13.45 18.87 8.41
N SER A 2 -12.74 17.74 8.49
CA SER A 2 -12.26 17.07 7.27
C SER A 2 -13.47 16.62 6.47
N TRP A 3 -13.58 17.08 5.24
CA TRP A 3 -14.65 16.70 4.30
C TRP A 3 -14.36 15.36 3.61
N GLU A 4 -13.16 14.81 3.85
CA GLU A 4 -12.67 13.52 3.40
C GLU A 4 -12.96 12.44 4.44
N HIS A 5 -13.42 11.27 3.99
CA HIS A 5 -13.66 10.09 4.79
C HIS A 5 -12.90 8.90 4.20
N PHE A 6 -12.02 8.31 5.00
CA PHE A 6 -11.27 7.11 4.64
C PHE A 6 -12.04 5.86 5.05
N GLU A 7 -12.36 5.00 4.08
CA GLU A 7 -12.98 3.70 4.28
C GLU A 7 -11.93 2.61 4.09
N ILE A 8 -11.54 1.94 5.18
CA ILE A 8 -10.59 0.83 5.18
C ILE A 8 -11.22 -0.36 4.43
N ARG A 9 -10.49 -0.90 3.45
CA ARG A 9 -10.88 -2.09 2.66
C ARG A 9 -10.09 -3.33 3.06
N ASP A 10 -8.83 -3.16 3.45
CA ASP A 10 -7.98 -4.23 3.97
C ASP A 10 -6.93 -3.64 4.93
N GLN A 11 -6.42 -4.46 5.83
CA GLN A 11 -5.44 -4.07 6.85
C GLN A 11 -4.64 -5.30 7.29
N GLY A 12 -3.43 -5.06 7.80
CA GLY A 12 -2.59 -6.17 8.25
C GLY A 12 -1.19 -5.74 8.63
N ILE A 13 -0.25 -6.68 8.47
CA ILE A 13 1.16 -6.48 8.72
C ILE A 13 1.91 -6.45 7.39
N CYS A 14 2.80 -5.48 7.25
CA CYS A 14 3.79 -5.41 6.18
C CYS A 14 5.20 -5.28 6.77
N THR A 15 6.21 -5.35 5.91
CA THR A 15 7.61 -5.21 6.31
C THR A 15 8.16 -3.89 5.81
N VAL A 16 8.96 -3.23 6.65
CA VAL A 16 9.74 -2.04 6.31
C VAL A 16 11.21 -2.29 6.59
N LEU A 17 12.07 -1.67 5.80
CA LEU A 17 13.50 -1.62 5.99
C LEU A 17 13.87 -0.23 6.53
N VAL A 18 14.57 -0.18 7.65
CA VAL A 18 15.20 1.05 8.16
C VAL A 18 16.51 1.24 7.40
N THR A 19 16.61 2.27 6.58
CA THR A 19 17.71 2.43 5.63
C THR A 19 19.08 2.56 6.32
N ASP A 20 19.14 3.26 7.46
CA ASP A 20 20.40 3.51 8.17
C ASP A 20 20.97 2.27 8.87
N THR A 21 20.10 1.41 9.40
CA THR A 21 20.50 0.21 10.15
C THR A 21 20.39 -1.07 9.33
N ASN A 22 19.79 -0.99 8.14
CA ASN A 22 19.41 -2.13 7.31
C ASN A 22 18.54 -3.17 8.06
N GLU A 23 17.84 -2.72 9.11
CA GLU A 23 16.97 -3.57 9.92
C GLU A 23 15.61 -3.72 9.25
N ARG A 24 15.13 -4.97 9.15
CA ARG A 24 13.77 -5.27 8.72
C ARG A 24 12.86 -5.31 9.94
N THR A 25 11.78 -4.54 9.90
CA THR A 25 10.81 -4.46 10.99
C THR A 25 9.40 -4.62 10.44
N GLN A 26 8.54 -5.28 11.20
CA GLN A 26 7.12 -5.39 10.88
C GLN A 26 6.37 -4.14 11.35
N CYS A 27 5.40 -3.70 10.56
CA CYS A 27 4.51 -2.60 10.92
C CYS A 27 3.09 -2.83 10.40
N HIS A 28 2.15 -2.03 10.90
CA HIS A 28 0.76 -2.13 10.50
C HIS A 28 0.49 -1.31 9.24
N TYR A 29 -0.36 -1.84 8.37
CA TYR A 29 -0.91 -1.09 7.25
C TYR A 29 -2.44 -1.07 7.27
N GLU A 30 -2.99 -0.02 6.68
CA GLU A 30 -4.39 0.06 6.26
C GLU A 30 -4.40 0.50 4.79
N LEU A 31 -5.23 -0.14 3.94
CA LEU A 31 -5.53 0.39 2.62
C LEU A 31 -7.03 0.51 2.39
N GLY A 32 -7.39 1.49 1.59
CA GLY A 32 -8.79 1.73 1.30
C GLY A 32 -9.04 2.93 0.39
N ILE A 33 -10.28 3.38 0.39
CA ILE A 33 -10.73 4.47 -0.47
C ILE A 33 -10.97 5.74 0.32
N ILE A 34 -10.70 6.88 -0.30
CA ILE A 34 -11.11 8.18 0.20
C ILE A 34 -12.42 8.53 -0.51
N THR A 35 -13.41 8.89 0.27
CA THR A 35 -14.68 9.46 -0.19
C THR A 35 -14.84 10.89 0.32
N THR A 36 -15.63 11.70 -0.37
CA THR A 36 -15.73 13.13 -0.11
C THR A 36 -17.17 13.62 -0.03
N GLY A 37 -17.39 14.63 0.82
CA GLY A 37 -18.67 15.30 0.98
C GLY A 37 -19.75 14.46 1.66
N LYS A 38 -20.96 15.03 1.78
CA LYS A 38 -22.12 14.35 2.41
C LYS A 38 -22.58 13.11 1.63
N SER A 39 -22.38 13.11 0.31
CA SER A 39 -22.79 12.03 -0.59
C SER A 39 -21.74 10.92 -0.75
N ARG A 40 -20.63 10.97 0.00
CA ARG A 40 -19.51 9.99 -0.07
C ARG A 40 -19.05 9.69 -1.50
N MET A 41 -18.80 10.73 -2.29
CA MET A 41 -18.30 10.54 -3.66
C MET A 41 -16.86 10.05 -3.61
N PHE A 42 -16.55 9.01 -4.40
CA PHE A 42 -15.19 8.49 -4.53
C PHE A 42 -14.21 9.61 -4.96
N TRP A 43 -13.06 9.69 -4.28
CA TRP A 43 -12.03 10.69 -4.52
C TRP A 43 -10.68 10.09 -4.91
N GLY A 44 -10.34 8.93 -4.34
CA GLY A 44 -9.05 8.29 -4.59
C GLY A 44 -8.79 7.12 -3.66
N TYR A 45 -7.57 6.63 -3.68
CA TYR A 45 -7.09 5.54 -2.83
C TYR A 45 -6.10 6.07 -1.80
N GLN A 46 -6.02 5.38 -0.67
CA GLN A 46 -5.07 5.70 0.38
C GLN A 46 -4.47 4.43 0.98
N ILE A 47 -3.17 4.50 1.25
CA ILE A 47 -2.41 3.51 2.01
C ILE A 47 -1.83 4.23 3.22
N ILE A 48 -2.07 3.70 4.41
CA ILE A 48 -1.52 4.18 5.67
C ILE A 48 -0.55 3.14 6.19
N ILE A 49 0.63 3.59 6.59
CA ILE A 49 1.64 2.80 7.30
C ILE A 49 1.78 3.39 8.70
N ASN A 50 1.60 2.54 9.72
CA ASN A 50 1.79 2.89 11.11
C ASN A 50 3.06 2.21 11.62
N TYR A 51 4.14 2.99 11.72
CA TYR A 51 5.46 2.53 12.16
C TYR A 51 5.89 3.31 13.41
N LYS A 52 6.01 2.60 14.54
CA LYS A 52 6.27 3.21 15.85
C LYS A 52 5.26 4.34 16.12
N ASP A 53 5.74 5.55 16.40
CA ASP A 53 4.92 6.73 16.68
C ASP A 53 4.64 7.58 15.43
N VAL A 54 4.93 7.07 14.23
CA VAL A 54 4.77 7.79 12.96
C VAL A 54 3.71 7.11 12.10
N THR A 55 2.77 7.91 11.60
CA THR A 55 1.79 7.53 10.59
C THR A 55 2.17 8.18 9.27
N ILE A 56 2.36 7.36 8.22
CA ILE A 56 2.73 7.80 6.87
C ILE A 56 1.57 7.42 5.95
N ALA A 57 1.08 8.37 5.15
CA ALA A 57 -0.16 8.18 4.39
C ALA A 57 0.03 8.55 2.91
N GLY A 58 0.20 7.55 2.06
CA GLY A 58 0.25 7.72 0.61
C GLY A 58 -1.14 7.80 -0.02
N ARG A 59 -1.33 8.69 -0.99
CA ARG A 59 -2.64 8.93 -1.63
C ARG A 59 -2.54 8.95 -3.14
N SER A 60 -3.59 8.46 -3.80
CA SER A 60 -3.85 8.78 -5.21
C SER A 60 -4.90 9.89 -5.30
N LYS A 61 -4.80 10.73 -6.34
CA LYS A 61 -5.84 11.71 -6.67
C LYS A 61 -6.65 11.18 -7.86
N GLY A 62 -7.96 11.09 -7.68
CA GLY A 62 -8.85 10.56 -8.70
C GLY A 62 -8.78 9.04 -8.84
N TYR A 63 -9.47 8.54 -9.87
CA TYR A 63 -9.52 7.11 -10.16
C TYR A 63 -8.25 6.67 -10.91
N SER A 64 -7.39 5.94 -10.21
CA SER A 64 -6.40 5.03 -10.80
C SER A 64 -6.94 3.63 -10.62
N GLU A 65 -7.13 2.82 -11.66
CA GLU A 65 -7.70 1.46 -11.57
C GLU A 65 -7.03 0.51 -10.54
N THR A 66 -5.92 0.95 -9.94
CA THR A 66 -5.02 0.24 -9.02
C THR A 66 -4.60 1.14 -7.84
N TYR A 67 -4.12 0.52 -6.76
CA TYR A 67 -3.51 1.21 -5.61
C TYR A 67 -2.08 1.70 -5.88
N SER A 68 -1.52 1.39 -7.06
CA SER A 68 -0.12 1.66 -7.41
C SER A 68 0.30 3.13 -7.22
N GLN A 69 -0.58 4.08 -7.54
CA GLN A 69 -0.27 5.51 -7.38
C GLN A 69 -0.24 5.94 -5.91
N ALA A 70 -1.13 5.38 -5.07
CA ALA A 70 -1.10 5.61 -3.62
C ALA A 70 0.14 4.95 -2.99
N LEU A 71 0.54 3.76 -3.49
CA LEU A 71 1.76 3.08 -3.06
C LEU A 71 3.01 3.87 -3.42
N LYS A 72 3.08 4.44 -4.64
CA LYS A 72 4.20 5.30 -5.08
C LYS A 72 4.34 6.53 -4.20
N ASP A 73 3.23 7.19 -3.88
CA ASP A 73 3.21 8.34 -2.97
C ASP A 73 3.64 7.93 -1.55
N CYS A 74 3.15 6.79 -1.06
CA CYS A 74 3.54 6.22 0.23
C CYS A 74 5.05 5.95 0.30
N ASN A 75 5.62 5.31 -0.72
CA ASN A 75 7.06 5.05 -0.82
C ASN A 75 7.89 6.33 -0.80
N THR A 76 7.39 7.40 -1.43
CA THR A 76 8.08 8.70 -1.45
C THR A 76 8.14 9.29 -0.04
N GLN A 77 7.03 9.29 0.69
CA GLN A 77 6.97 9.77 2.08
C GLN A 77 7.77 8.87 3.04
N MET A 78 7.76 7.55 2.83
CA MET A 78 8.59 6.61 3.61
C MET A 78 10.08 6.91 3.42
N ALA A 79 10.52 7.16 2.18
CA ALA A 79 11.91 7.46 1.88
C ALA A 79 12.39 8.77 2.54
N GLU A 80 11.53 9.78 2.65
CA GLU A 80 11.81 11.02 3.40
C GLU A 80 12.07 10.78 4.90
N GLN A 81 11.57 9.66 5.43
CA GLN A 81 11.77 9.22 6.83
C GLN A 81 12.90 8.18 6.98
N GLY A 82 13.68 7.92 5.92
CA GLY A 82 14.73 6.90 5.94
C GLY A 82 14.17 5.46 6.02
N LEU A 83 12.97 5.23 5.50
CA LEU A 83 12.30 3.93 5.49
C LEU A 83 12.05 3.46 4.06
N THR A 84 12.16 2.15 3.82
CA THR A 84 11.76 1.52 2.56
C THR A 84 10.68 0.49 2.84
N LEU A 85 9.55 0.58 2.12
CA LEU A 85 8.46 -0.39 2.26
C LEU A 85 8.76 -1.65 1.44
N LEU A 86 8.79 -2.81 2.09
CA LEU A 86 9.13 -4.11 1.51
C LEU A 86 7.87 -4.95 1.30
N VAL A 87 7.11 -4.62 0.24
CA VAL A 87 5.84 -5.26 -0.09
C VAL A 87 5.78 -5.73 -1.54
N ALA A 88 4.91 -6.70 -1.81
CA ALA A 88 4.68 -7.26 -3.14
C ALA A 88 4.47 -6.19 -4.22
N GLY A 89 3.70 -5.14 -3.92
CA GLY A 89 3.43 -4.04 -4.85
C GLY A 89 4.66 -3.28 -5.34
N ASN A 90 5.79 -3.38 -4.63
CA ASN A 90 7.07 -2.78 -5.00
C ASN A 90 7.96 -3.72 -5.81
N LEU A 91 7.59 -5.00 -5.96
CA LEU A 91 8.36 -5.93 -6.77
C LEU A 91 8.17 -5.64 -8.26
N PRO A 92 9.25 -5.63 -9.07
CA PRO A 92 9.14 -5.42 -10.52
C PRO A 92 8.29 -6.46 -11.25
N THR A 93 8.10 -7.62 -10.63
CA THR A 93 7.33 -8.76 -11.16
C THR A 93 5.87 -8.76 -10.72
N TYR A 94 5.46 -7.83 -9.86
CA TYR A 94 4.08 -7.69 -9.41
C TYR A 94 3.24 -6.91 -10.42
N SER A 95 2.01 -7.36 -10.62
CA SER A 95 1.01 -6.64 -11.39
C SER A 95 -0.35 -6.78 -10.71
N GLU A 96 -0.98 -5.65 -10.40
CA GLU A 96 -2.29 -5.64 -9.76
C GLU A 96 -3.38 -6.09 -10.75
N SER A 97 -4.28 -6.95 -10.29
CA SER A 97 -5.44 -7.36 -11.08
C SER A 97 -6.52 -6.29 -10.99
N ALA A 98 -6.83 -5.64 -12.11
CA ALA A 98 -7.88 -4.63 -12.20
C ALA A 98 -9.25 -5.20 -12.63
N MET A 99 -9.41 -6.53 -12.74
CA MET A 99 -10.60 -7.16 -13.34
C MET A 99 -11.92 -6.92 -12.58
N SER A 100 -11.90 -6.32 -11.38
CA SER A 100 -13.11 -5.99 -10.60
C SER A 100 -12.96 -4.69 -9.80
N GLY A 101 -12.12 -3.77 -10.28
CA GLY A 101 -11.64 -2.63 -9.50
C GLY A 101 -10.42 -2.99 -8.64
N PRO A 102 -9.86 -2.04 -7.89
CA PRO A 102 -8.67 -2.28 -7.10
C PRO A 102 -9.02 -3.14 -5.89
N ALA A 103 -8.76 -4.43 -6.04
CA ALA A 103 -8.93 -5.42 -4.99
C ALA A 103 -7.77 -5.38 -3.97
N GLY A 104 -6.71 -4.63 -4.25
CA GLY A 104 -5.45 -4.74 -3.51
C GLY A 104 -4.79 -6.11 -3.72
N HIS A 105 -5.15 -6.82 -4.80
CA HIS A 105 -4.65 -8.15 -5.15
C HIS A 105 -4.09 -8.15 -6.56
N GLY A 106 -3.02 -8.90 -6.77
CA GLY A 106 -2.34 -9.03 -8.04
C GLY A 106 -1.69 -10.39 -8.20
N TYR A 107 -0.81 -10.49 -9.17
CA TYR A 107 -0.01 -11.67 -9.44
C TYR A 107 1.46 -11.30 -9.48
N ILE A 108 2.29 -12.23 -9.03
CA ILE A 108 3.75 -12.18 -9.18
C ILE A 108 4.13 -13.27 -10.17
N LYS A 109 4.93 -12.92 -11.20
CA LYS A 109 5.40 -13.91 -12.17
C LYS A 109 6.09 -15.09 -11.46
N GLY A 110 5.60 -16.30 -11.67
CA GLY A 110 6.13 -17.52 -11.05
C GLY A 110 5.45 -17.93 -9.74
N TYR A 111 4.58 -17.10 -9.17
CA TYR A 111 3.79 -17.43 -7.98
C TYR A 111 2.38 -17.92 -8.39
N GLN A 112 1.93 -19.03 -7.82
CA GLN A 112 0.71 -19.71 -8.29
C GLN A 112 -0.60 -19.09 -7.77
N THR A 113 -0.56 -18.31 -6.70
CA THR A 113 -1.75 -17.74 -6.06
C THR A 113 -1.79 -16.22 -6.20
N GLY A 114 -2.99 -15.65 -6.06
CA GLY A 114 -3.15 -14.20 -5.94
C GLY A 114 -2.39 -13.67 -4.73
N VAL A 115 -1.77 -12.50 -4.88
CA VAL A 115 -0.90 -11.88 -3.87
C VAL A 115 -1.49 -10.51 -3.50
N ARG A 116 -1.63 -10.23 -2.20
CA ARG A 116 -2.03 -8.88 -1.77
C ARG A 116 -0.89 -7.90 -2.01
N ILE A 117 -1.21 -6.70 -2.49
CA ILE A 117 -0.24 -5.64 -2.79
C ILE A 117 0.65 -5.29 -1.60
N MET A 118 0.13 -5.42 -0.37
CA MET A 118 0.83 -5.14 0.88
C MET A 118 1.49 -6.38 1.52
N SER A 119 1.47 -7.53 0.84
CA SER A 119 2.13 -8.74 1.38
C SER A 119 3.63 -8.50 1.52
N PRO A 120 4.26 -8.89 2.64
CA PRO A 120 5.72 -8.82 2.82
C PRO A 120 6.50 -9.46 1.66
N ASP A 121 7.58 -8.81 1.23
CA ASP A 121 8.38 -9.25 0.06
C ASP A 121 9.16 -10.55 0.28
N ASP A 122 9.53 -10.83 1.52
CA ASP A 122 10.29 -12.01 1.97
C ASP A 122 9.56 -13.33 1.72
N VAL A 123 8.23 -13.28 1.56
CA VAL A 123 7.40 -14.42 1.13
C VAL A 123 7.69 -14.86 -0.31
N PHE A 124 8.26 -13.98 -1.14
CA PHE A 124 8.40 -14.21 -2.59
C PHE A 124 9.84 -14.36 -3.07
N ILE A 125 10.83 -14.09 -2.20
CA ILE A 125 12.26 -14.12 -2.56
C ILE A 125 12.85 -15.55 -2.55
N THR A 126 12.09 -16.56 -2.12
CA THR A 126 12.54 -17.97 -2.02
C THR A 126 12.31 -18.83 -3.27
N THR A 127 12.38 -18.28 -4.49
CA THR A 127 12.23 -19.08 -5.74
C THR A 127 13.36 -18.87 -6.72
#